data_AF-A0A356HYM4-F1
#
_entry.id   AF-A0A356HYM4-F1
#
_cell.length_a   1.000
_cell.length_b   1.000
_cell.length_c   1.000
_cell.angle_alpha   90.00
_cell.angle_beta   90.00
_cell.angle_gamma   90.00
#
_symmetry.space_group_name_H-M   'P 1'
#
loop_
_entity.id
_entity.type
_entity.pdbx_description
1 polymer ?
#
loop_
_entity_poly.entity_id
_entity_poly.type
_entity_poly.pdbx_seq_one_letter_code
_entity_poly.pdbx_strand_id
1 'polypeptide(L)' 'QVFFSPAFGIILPETLVKWILEDRLDVRLNLQMHKYIYGSDRRGI' A
#
# COMPACT_ATOMS: atom_id res chain seq x y z
N GLN A 1 3.44 -10.39 12.30
CA GLN A 1 3.01 -9.01 12.03
C GLN A 1 2.27 -9.01 10.71
N VAL A 2 1.11 -8.35 10.63
CA VAL A 2 0.28 -8.31 9.43
C VAL A 2 0.56 -7.03 8.66
N PHE A 3 0.79 -7.17 7.35
CA PHE A 3 1.09 -6.04 6.46
C PHE A 3 0.02 -5.89 5.41
N PHE A 4 -0.49 -4.67 5.28
CA PHE A 4 -1.44 -4.30 4.25
C PHE A 4 -0.73 -3.42 3.23
N SER A 5 -0.85 -3.78 1.96
CA SER A 5 -0.37 -2.99 0.84
C SER A 5 -1.54 -2.56 -0.03
N PRO A 6 -1.56 -1.32 -0.53
CA PRO A 6 -2.59 -0.89 -1.45
C PRO A 6 -2.49 -1.72 -2.74
N ALA A 7 -3.66 -2.14 -3.26
CA ALA A 7 -3.75 -2.69 -4.60
C ALA A 7 -3.41 -1.59 -5.61
N PHE A 8 -2.18 -1.61 -6.13
CA PHE A 8 -1.63 -0.51 -6.92
C PHE A 8 -2.50 -0.19 -8.15
N GLY A 9 -2.81 1.08 -8.34
CA GLY A 9 -3.68 1.56 -9.42
C GLY A 9 -5.19 1.31 -9.21
N ILE A 10 -5.58 0.60 -8.14
CA ILE A 10 -6.98 0.32 -7.80
C ILE A 10 -7.38 1.08 -6.54
N ILE A 11 -6.53 1.04 -5.51
CA ILE A 11 -6.76 1.72 -4.22
C ILE A 11 -5.63 2.71 -3.98
N LEU A 12 -5.98 3.96 -3.67
CA LEU A 12 -5.01 4.97 -3.25
C LEU A 12 -4.48 4.63 -1.85
N PRO A 13 -3.19 4.85 -1.57
CA PRO A 13 -2.63 4.61 -0.24
C PRO A 13 -3.38 5.33 0.87
N GLU A 14 -3.82 6.57 0.61
CA GLU A 14 -4.59 7.40 1.54
C GLU A 14 -5.92 6.74 1.94
N THR A 15 -6.59 6.08 1.00
CA THR A 15 -7.83 5.33 1.26
C THR A 15 -7.57 4.16 2.19
N LEU A 16 -6.51 3.39 1.94
CA LEU A 16 -6.15 2.26 2.80
C LEU A 16 -5.74 2.71 4.21
N VAL A 17 -4.97 3.80 4.32
CA VAL A 17 -4.61 4.39 5.61
C VAL A 17 -5.85 4.84 6.37
N LYS A 18 -6.80 5.48 5.69
CA LYS A 18 -8.05 5.91 6.31
C LYS A 18 -8.80 4.74 6.93
N TRP A 19 -8.96 3.63 6.21
CA TRP A 19 -9.62 2.43 6.76
C TRP A 19 -8.88 1.83 7.95
N ILE A 20 -7.56 1.73 7.88
CA ILE A 20 -6.74 1.21 8.99
C ILE A 20 -6.96 2.06 10.27
N LEU A 21 -7.03 3.38 10.12
CA LEU A 21 -7.24 4.30 11.23
C LEU A 21 -8.67 4.28 11.76
N GLU A 22 -9.67 4.28 10.88
CA GLU A 22 -11.10 4.27 11.23
C GLU A 22 -11.48 2.98 11.97
N ASP A 23 -11.02 1.83 11.48
CA ASP A 23 -11.32 0.51 12.06
C ASP A 23 -10.35 0.10 13.17
N ARG A 24 -9.32 0.91 13.44
CA ARG A 24 -8.25 0.65 14.42
C ARG A 24 -7.60 -0.73 14.25
N LEU A 25 -7.30 -1.10 13.00
CA LEU A 25 -6.72 -2.39 12.69
C LEU A 25 -5.28 -2.47 13.22
N ASP A 26 -4.93 -3.57 13.89
CA ASP A 26 -3.55 -3.88 14.30
C ASP A 26 -2.72 -4.41 13.11
N VAL A 27 -2.53 -3.55 12.11
CA VAL A 27 -1.78 -3.85 10.88
C VAL A 27 -0.80 -2.73 10.57
N ARG A 28 0.26 -3.04 9.82
CA ARG A 28 1.17 -2.01 9.29
C ARG A 28 0.92 -1.78 7.81
N LEU A 29 0.86 -0.52 7.43
CA LEU A 29 0.89 -0.13 6.03
C LEU A 29 2.27 -0.44 5.44
N ASN A 30 2.28 -1.15 4.31
CA ASN A 30 3.47 -1.41 3.52
C ASN A 30 3.25 -0.87 2.10
N LEU A 31 3.92 0.22 1.74
CA LEU A 31 3.84 0.79 0.40
C LEU A 31 4.70 0.00 -0.58
N GLN A 32 4.18 -0.20 -1.79
CA GLN A 32 4.94 -0.81 -2.89
C GLN A 32 5.93 0.23 -3.47
N MET A 33 6.96 0.60 -2.69
CA MET A 33 7.91 1.69 -2.99
C MET A 33 8.52 1.59 -4.40
N HIS A 34 8.77 0.37 -4.86
CA HIS A 34 9.33 0.13 -6.19
C HIS A 34 8.44 0.67 -7.32
N LYS A 35 7.11 0.69 -7.14
CA LYS A 35 6.18 1.27 -8.11
C LYS A 35 6.29 2.80 -8.20
N TYR A 36 6.68 3.46 -7.10
CA TYR A 36 6.88 4.91 -7.03
C TYR A 36 8.26 5.34 -7.52
N ILE A 37 9.30 4.56 -7.19
CA ILE A 37 10.69 4.91 -7.51
C ILE A 37 11.04 4.56 -8.95
N TYR A 38 10.66 3.37 -9.41
CA TYR A 38 11.08 2.84 -10.71
C TYR A 38 9.99 2.87 -11.78
N GLY A 39 8.76 3.23 -11.40
CA GLY A 39 7.58 3.17 -12.26
C GLY A 39 6.87 1.81 -12.21
N SER A 40 5.57 1.81 -12.48
CA SER A 40 4.69 0.67 -12.26
C SER A 40 4.92 -0.53 -13.18
N ASP A 41 5.52 -0.29 -14.35
CA ASP A 41 5.67 -1.25 -15.44
C ASP A 41 6.98 -2.05 -15.40
N ARG A 42 7.92 -1.68 -14.53
CA ARG A 42 9.17 -2.42 -14.37
C ARG A 42 8.91 -3.70 -13.57
N ARG A 43 9.11 -4.86 -14.20
CA ARG A 43 9.08 -6.20 -13.58
C ARG A 43 10.52 -6.67 -13.34
N GLY A 44 10.80 -7.24 -12.16
CA GLY A 44 12.11 -7.84 -11.84
C GLY A 44 13.09 -6.96 -11.05
N ILE A 45 12.58 -5.99 -10.28
CA ILE A 45 13.33 -5.28 -9.23
C ILE A 45 13.00 -5.82 -7.84
#